data_AF-A0A3M8FV65-F1
#
_entry.id   AF-A0A3M8FV65-F1
#
_cell.length_a   1.000
_cell.length_b   1.000
_cell.length_c   1.000
_cell.angle_alpha   90.00
_cell.angle_beta   90.00
_cell.angle_gamma   90.00
#
_symmetry.space_group_name_H-M   'P 1'
#
loop_
_entity.id
_entity.type
_entity.pdbx_description
1 polymer ?
#
loop_
_entity_poly.entity_id
_entity_poly.type
_entity_poly.pdbx_seq_one_letter_code
_entity_poly.pdbx_strand_id
1 'polypeptide(L)'
;MERKNFEIDFWERYDRECRPRIEEACRRHLARMRCTSVDLHDMVSWASCRVWKMIDERPNELITDQLSAEESAQRISNASAMLARWAYLALVRKGSRIAEKERACDMERIRYLATSKSSTPAIEKSENTKAAIDLLRTRLSADLRGKLAASWKDAKDRERVANALDANREEDVKLRESIAEGEMKVNTVEKMRSRSLHRSRDIMKSTRRNFAILLLGLSVALLTASNAYASGGGDDDGGEQTGGRSAAVVE
;
A
#
# COMPACT_ATOMS: atom_id res chain seq x y z
N MET A 1 -32.29 -25.35 -13.40
CA MET A 1 -31.99 -26.65 -14.04
C MET A 1 -30.87 -26.50 -15.08
N GLU A 2 -30.87 -25.41 -15.85
CA GLU A 2 -29.87 -25.08 -16.89
C GLU A 2 -28.43 -24.98 -16.39
N ARG A 3 -28.17 -24.36 -15.22
CA ARG A 3 -26.80 -24.23 -14.66
C ARG A 3 -26.14 -25.57 -14.33
N LYS A 4 -26.91 -26.54 -13.79
CA LYS A 4 -26.38 -27.87 -13.45
C LYS A 4 -26.02 -28.68 -14.70
N ASN A 5 -26.86 -28.61 -15.74
CA ASN A 5 -26.58 -29.27 -17.01
C ASN A 5 -25.35 -28.64 -17.70
N PHE A 6 -25.24 -27.32 -17.66
CA PHE A 6 -24.05 -26.60 -18.13
C PHE A 6 -22.77 -27.10 -17.43
N GLU A 7 -22.78 -27.19 -16.10
CA GLU A 7 -21.61 -27.58 -15.32
C GLU A 7 -21.19 -29.02 -15.62
N ILE A 8 -22.13 -29.96 -15.70
CA ILE A 8 -21.86 -31.36 -16.05
C ILE A 8 -21.20 -31.44 -17.44
N ASP A 9 -21.83 -30.84 -18.45
CA ASP A 9 -21.33 -30.86 -19.83
C ASP A 9 -19.96 -30.18 -19.95
N PHE A 10 -19.73 -29.11 -19.17
CA PHE A 10 -18.44 -28.42 -19.11
C PHE A 10 -17.36 -29.31 -18.50
N TRP A 11 -17.64 -29.98 -17.37
CA TRP A 11 -16.64 -30.79 -16.67
C TRP A 11 -16.25 -32.05 -17.46
N GLU A 12 -17.21 -32.69 -18.13
CA GLU A 12 -16.90 -33.81 -19.04
C GLU A 12 -15.95 -33.38 -20.18
N ARG A 13 -16.20 -32.21 -20.77
CA ARG A 13 -15.33 -31.64 -21.82
C ARG A 13 -14.01 -31.15 -21.24
N TYR A 14 -14.01 -30.62 -20.02
CA TYR A 14 -12.82 -30.15 -19.34
C TYR A 14 -11.83 -31.29 -19.15
N ASP A 15 -12.28 -32.42 -18.61
CA ASP A 15 -11.39 -33.57 -18.36
C ASP A 15 -10.89 -34.20 -19.66
N ARG A 16 -11.73 -34.23 -20.71
CA ARG A 16 -11.34 -34.79 -22.01
C ARG A 16 -10.38 -33.89 -22.80
N GLU A 17 -10.61 -32.57 -22.81
CA GLU A 17 -9.98 -31.66 -23.78
C GLU A 17 -9.12 -30.57 -23.14
N CYS A 18 -9.51 -30.06 -21.97
CA CYS A 18 -8.82 -28.95 -21.32
C CYS A 18 -7.67 -29.44 -20.44
N ARG A 19 -7.95 -30.39 -19.55
CA ARG A 19 -6.98 -30.93 -18.57
C ARG A 19 -5.70 -31.43 -19.25
N PRO A 20 -5.73 -32.26 -20.31
CA PRO A 20 -4.50 -32.73 -20.97
C PRO A 20 -3.67 -31.58 -21.56
N ARG A 21 -4.33 -30.54 -22.11
CA ARG A 21 -3.64 -29.37 -22.64
C ARG A 21 -3.03 -28.49 -21.55
N ILE A 22 -3.71 -28.33 -20.42
CA ILE A 22 -3.19 -27.63 -19.25
C ILE A 22 -1.98 -28.38 -18.69
N GLU A 23 -2.06 -29.70 -18.57
CA GLU A 23 -0.93 -30.54 -18.14
C GLU A 23 0.28 -30.39 -19.06
N GLU A 24 0.07 -30.47 -20.38
CA GLU A 24 1.13 -30.29 -21.36
C GLU A 24 1.69 -28.86 -21.35
N ALA A 25 0.85 -27.85 -21.14
CA ALA A 25 1.31 -26.47 -20.99
C ALA A 25 2.17 -26.28 -19.72
N CYS A 26 1.76 -26.88 -18.59
CA CYS A 26 2.51 -26.85 -17.34
C CYS A 26 3.86 -27.57 -17.48
N ARG A 27 3.87 -28.76 -18.08
CA ARG A 27 5.09 -29.54 -18.37
C ARG A 27 6.08 -28.75 -19.22
N ARG A 28 5.61 -28.16 -20.33
CA ARG A 28 6.45 -27.30 -21.19
C ARG A 28 6.96 -26.06 -20.47
N HIS A 29 6.16 -25.47 -19.59
CA HIS A 29 6.57 -24.29 -18.82
C HIS A 29 7.68 -24.65 -17.82
N LEU A 30 7.54 -25.74 -17.07
CA LEU A 30 8.56 -26.23 -16.15
C LEU A 30 9.87 -26.58 -16.87
N ALA A 31 9.78 -27.31 -17.98
CA ALA A 31 10.95 -27.64 -18.81
C ALA A 31 11.71 -26.38 -19.26
N ARG A 32 11.00 -25.30 -19.57
CA ARG A 32 11.60 -24.01 -19.95
C ARG A 32 12.27 -23.29 -18.77
N MET A 33 11.63 -23.30 -17.59
CA MET A 33 12.13 -22.58 -16.42
C MET A 33 13.29 -23.29 -15.72
N ARG A 34 13.54 -24.57 -16.02
CA ARG A 34 14.62 -25.40 -15.42
C ARG A 34 14.61 -25.39 -13.88
N CYS A 35 13.48 -25.08 -13.26
CA CYS A 35 13.36 -24.89 -11.82
C CYS A 35 12.71 -26.11 -11.19
N THR A 36 13.34 -26.66 -10.15
CA THR A 36 12.86 -27.86 -9.41
C THR A 36 11.98 -27.53 -8.20
N SER A 37 11.77 -26.24 -7.90
CA SER A 37 11.05 -25.81 -6.68
C SER A 37 9.52 -25.92 -6.77
N VAL A 38 8.99 -26.25 -7.95
CA VAL A 38 7.55 -26.33 -8.21
C VAL A 38 7.25 -27.66 -8.88
N ASP A 39 6.32 -28.42 -8.28
CA ASP A 39 5.88 -29.70 -8.81
C ASP A 39 4.83 -29.54 -9.92
N LEU A 40 4.84 -30.45 -10.90
CA LEU A 40 3.90 -30.44 -12.02
C LEU A 40 2.46 -30.68 -11.55
N HIS A 41 2.24 -31.62 -10.62
CA HIS A 41 0.92 -31.95 -10.14
C HIS A 41 0.29 -30.76 -9.39
N ASP A 42 1.09 -30.06 -8.59
CA ASP A 42 0.67 -28.83 -7.91
C ASP A 42 0.26 -27.73 -8.88
N MET A 43 1.01 -27.56 -9.99
CA MET A 43 0.64 -26.59 -11.02
C MET A 43 -0.70 -26.92 -11.68
N VAL A 44 -0.92 -28.19 -12.02
CA VAL A 44 -2.16 -28.67 -12.66
C VAL A 44 -3.35 -28.57 -11.71
N SER A 45 -3.14 -28.93 -10.44
CA SER A 45 -4.13 -28.80 -9.38
C SER A 45 -4.52 -27.33 -9.18
N TRP A 46 -3.54 -26.43 -9.08
CA TRP A 46 -3.80 -24.99 -8.97
C TRP A 46 -4.58 -24.46 -10.17
N ALA A 47 -4.19 -24.83 -11.39
CA ALA A 47 -4.88 -24.42 -12.60
C ALA A 47 -6.33 -24.92 -12.63
N SER A 48 -6.57 -26.18 -12.25
CA SER A 48 -7.90 -26.78 -12.17
C SER A 48 -8.78 -26.10 -11.13
N CYS A 49 -8.24 -25.82 -9.94
CA CYS A 49 -8.94 -25.03 -8.91
C CYS A 49 -9.27 -23.62 -9.41
N ARG A 50 -8.38 -22.99 -10.19
CA ARG A 50 -8.66 -21.66 -10.75
C ARG A 50 -9.75 -21.71 -11.80
N VAL A 51 -9.76 -22.71 -12.67
CA VAL A 51 -10.85 -22.94 -13.64
C VAL A 51 -12.17 -23.15 -12.90
N TRP A 52 -12.19 -23.98 -11.85
CA TRP A 52 -13.39 -24.18 -11.03
C TRP A 52 -13.96 -22.86 -10.51
N LYS A 53 -13.11 -22.01 -9.92
CA LYS A 53 -13.51 -20.66 -9.47
C LYS A 53 -14.03 -19.78 -10.59
N MET A 54 -13.42 -19.84 -11.77
CA MET A 54 -13.90 -19.10 -12.94
C MET A 54 -15.26 -19.60 -13.44
N ILE A 55 -15.61 -20.87 -13.25
CA ILE A 55 -16.95 -21.36 -13.58
C ILE A 55 -17.97 -20.91 -12.52
N ASP A 56 -17.57 -20.86 -11.26
CA ASP A 56 -18.44 -20.43 -10.16
C ASP A 56 -18.71 -18.91 -10.18
N GLU A 57 -17.70 -18.10 -10.46
CA GLU A 57 -17.71 -16.63 -10.51
C GLU A 57 -18.18 -16.08 -11.88
N ARG A 58 -18.98 -16.81 -12.66
CA ARG A 58 -19.47 -16.33 -13.95
C ARG A 58 -20.47 -15.16 -13.79
N PRO A 59 -20.42 -14.12 -14.64
CA PRO A 59 -19.51 -13.92 -15.78
C PRO A 59 -18.13 -13.36 -15.41
N ASN A 60 -17.09 -13.69 -16.18
CA ASN A 60 -15.72 -13.17 -16.05
C ASN A 60 -15.04 -12.86 -17.40
N GLU A 61 -13.80 -12.37 -17.35
CA GLU A 61 -13.03 -11.93 -18.53
C GLU A 61 -12.90 -12.98 -19.65
N LEU A 62 -12.85 -14.28 -19.30
CA LEU A 62 -12.74 -15.36 -20.28
C LEU A 62 -14.09 -15.97 -20.61
N ILE A 63 -15.02 -15.97 -19.66
CA ILE A 63 -16.31 -16.66 -19.77
C ILE A 63 -17.44 -15.66 -19.52
N THR A 64 -18.09 -15.25 -20.61
CA THR A 64 -19.31 -14.42 -20.59
C THR A 64 -20.56 -15.28 -20.40
N ASP A 65 -21.65 -14.70 -19.87
CA ASP A 65 -22.89 -15.42 -19.53
C ASP A 65 -23.56 -16.16 -20.69
N GLN A 66 -23.32 -15.73 -21.93
CA GLN A 66 -23.94 -16.30 -23.12
C GLN A 66 -23.19 -17.50 -23.72
N LEU A 67 -22.02 -17.89 -23.18
CA LEU A 67 -21.20 -18.94 -23.79
C LEU A 67 -21.70 -20.33 -23.43
N SER A 68 -21.75 -21.19 -24.45
CA SER A 68 -21.98 -22.62 -24.27
C SER A 68 -20.84 -23.30 -23.49
N ALA A 69 -21.11 -24.51 -22.98
CA ALA A 69 -20.11 -25.30 -22.25
C ALA A 69 -18.90 -25.62 -23.15
N GLU A 70 -19.16 -25.87 -24.43
CA GLU A 70 -18.14 -26.13 -25.44
C GLU A 70 -17.25 -24.93 -25.71
N GLU A 71 -17.83 -23.76 -25.97
CA GLU A 71 -17.06 -22.53 -26.21
C GLU A 71 -16.26 -22.12 -24.96
N SER A 72 -16.84 -22.32 -23.77
CA SER A 72 -16.16 -22.10 -22.50
C SER A 72 -14.93 -23.00 -22.37
N ALA A 73 -15.09 -24.30 -22.62
CA ALA A 73 -13.99 -25.27 -22.59
C ALA A 73 -12.90 -24.90 -23.61
N GLN A 74 -13.30 -24.55 -24.84
CA GLN A 74 -12.35 -24.13 -25.87
C GLN A 74 -11.56 -22.87 -25.48
N ARG A 75 -12.20 -21.88 -24.87
CA ARG A 75 -11.51 -20.67 -24.38
C ARG A 75 -10.51 -20.97 -23.27
N ILE A 76 -10.88 -21.82 -22.31
CA ILE A 76 -9.97 -22.28 -21.25
C ILE A 76 -8.80 -23.07 -21.83
N SER A 77 -9.08 -23.96 -22.79
CA SER A 77 -8.09 -24.74 -23.51
C SER A 77 -7.07 -23.86 -24.24
N ASN A 78 -7.54 -22.80 -24.93
CA ASN A 78 -6.69 -21.81 -25.58
C ASN A 78 -5.88 -20.98 -24.58
N ALA A 79 -6.40 -20.76 -23.36
CA ALA A 79 -5.73 -20.07 -22.27
C ALA A 79 -4.74 -20.94 -21.46
N SER A 80 -4.55 -22.22 -21.82
CA SER A 80 -3.71 -23.18 -21.08
C SER A 80 -2.27 -22.68 -20.79
N ALA A 81 -1.63 -22.02 -21.75
CA ALA A 81 -0.29 -21.46 -21.56
C ALA A 81 -0.25 -20.32 -20.53
N MET A 82 -1.28 -19.47 -20.51
CA MET A 82 -1.43 -18.41 -19.52
C MET A 82 -1.70 -19.00 -18.12
N LEU A 83 -2.59 -19.99 -18.03
CA LEU A 83 -2.89 -20.70 -16.78
C LEU A 83 -1.64 -21.36 -16.20
N ALA A 84 -0.83 -22.03 -17.03
CA ALA A 84 0.45 -22.63 -16.61
C ALA A 84 1.41 -21.58 -16.04
N ARG A 85 1.55 -20.42 -16.69
CA ARG A 85 2.38 -19.31 -16.19
C ARG A 85 1.88 -18.78 -14.84
N TRP A 86 0.57 -18.62 -14.70
CA TRP A 86 -0.04 -18.15 -13.46
C TRP A 86 0.14 -19.14 -12.32
N ALA A 87 -0.06 -20.42 -12.59
CA ALA A 87 0.16 -21.50 -11.62
C ALA A 87 1.60 -21.48 -11.09
N TYR A 88 2.59 -21.42 -12.00
CA TYR A 88 3.99 -21.32 -11.63
C TYR A 88 4.28 -20.10 -10.74
N LEU A 89 3.85 -18.91 -11.14
CA LEU A 89 4.07 -17.69 -10.36
C LEU A 89 3.38 -17.73 -8.99
N ALA A 90 2.18 -18.29 -8.91
CA ALA A 90 1.46 -18.43 -7.66
C ALA A 90 2.19 -19.36 -6.68
N LEU A 91 2.68 -20.50 -7.16
CA LEU A 91 3.42 -21.47 -6.36
C LEU A 91 4.79 -20.96 -5.94
N VAL A 92 5.54 -20.30 -6.83
CA VAL A 92 6.82 -19.66 -6.46
C VAL A 92 6.62 -18.59 -5.39
N ARG A 93 5.59 -17.74 -5.51
CA ARG A 93 5.28 -16.72 -4.48
C ARG A 93 4.83 -17.35 -3.16
N LYS A 94 4.13 -18.49 -3.21
CA LYS A 94 3.73 -19.23 -2.00
C LYS A 94 4.96 -19.83 -1.35
N GLY A 95 5.82 -20.52 -2.11
CA GLY A 95 7.08 -21.10 -1.65
C GLY A 95 8.00 -20.05 -1.04
N SER A 96 8.16 -18.88 -1.68
CA SER A 96 8.96 -17.78 -1.13
C SER A 96 8.41 -17.25 0.19
N ARG A 97 7.08 -17.14 0.34
CA ARG A 97 6.44 -16.68 1.58
C ARG A 97 6.57 -17.71 2.71
N ILE A 98 6.45 -18.99 2.39
CA ILE A 98 6.66 -20.08 3.35
C ILE A 98 8.12 -20.12 3.77
N ALA A 99 9.05 -20.09 2.82
CA ALA A 99 10.49 -20.02 3.11
C ALA A 99 10.86 -18.77 3.92
N GLU A 100 10.18 -17.63 3.73
CA GLU A 100 10.39 -16.44 4.56
C GLU A 100 9.87 -16.63 6.00
N LYS A 101 8.75 -17.34 6.18
CA LYS A 101 8.22 -17.69 7.51
C LYS A 101 9.06 -18.75 8.21
N GLU A 102 9.58 -19.73 7.46
CA GLU A 102 10.37 -20.86 7.95
C GLU A 102 11.86 -20.54 8.07
N ARG A 103 12.33 -19.45 7.44
CA ARG A 103 13.62 -18.86 7.78
C ARG A 103 13.58 -18.50 9.26
N ALA A 104 14.20 -19.37 10.06
CA ALA A 104 14.40 -19.17 11.48
C ALA A 104 14.82 -17.72 11.69
N CYS A 105 14.13 -17.03 12.59
CA CYS A 105 14.36 -15.62 12.86
C CYS A 105 15.85 -15.44 13.18
N ASP A 106 16.61 -14.91 12.23
CA ASP A 106 18.06 -14.79 12.37
C ASP A 106 18.35 -14.05 13.67
N MET A 107 19.08 -14.67 14.59
CA MET A 107 19.46 -14.01 15.84
C MET A 107 20.19 -12.69 15.57
N GLU A 108 20.83 -12.57 14.40
CA GLU A 108 21.41 -11.32 13.89
C GLU A 108 20.37 -10.28 13.52
N ARG A 109 19.25 -10.66 12.88
CA ARG A 109 18.14 -9.74 12.57
C ARG A 109 17.43 -9.29 13.84
N ILE A 110 17.21 -10.20 14.79
CA ILE A 110 16.67 -9.86 16.11
C ILE A 110 17.62 -8.91 16.84
N ARG A 111 18.92 -9.20 16.86
CA ARG A 111 19.93 -8.31 17.46
C ARG A 111 19.93 -6.95 16.78
N TYR A 112 19.93 -6.88 15.45
CA TYR A 112 19.88 -5.62 14.68
C TYR A 112 18.59 -4.82 14.94
N LEU A 113 17.44 -5.50 15.06
CA LEU A 113 16.18 -4.86 15.41
C LEU A 113 16.16 -4.40 16.87
N ALA A 114 16.83 -5.11 17.77
CA ALA A 114 16.98 -4.72 19.17
C ALA A 114 17.93 -3.52 19.33
N THR A 115 19.07 -3.48 18.63
CA THR A 115 19.97 -2.30 18.63
C THR A 115 19.38 -1.09 17.90
N SER A 116 18.54 -1.30 16.88
CA SER A 116 17.82 -0.19 16.24
C SER A 116 16.62 0.31 17.05
N LYS A 117 16.03 -0.53 17.93
CA LYS A 117 15.03 -0.12 18.92
C LYS A 117 15.62 0.45 20.21
N SER A 118 16.89 0.20 20.53
CA SER A 118 17.61 0.93 21.60
C SER A 118 18.01 2.35 21.16
N SER A 119 17.17 2.98 20.35
CA SER A 119 17.36 4.35 19.89
C SER A 119 17.29 5.28 21.09
N THR A 120 18.29 6.15 21.20
CA THR A 120 18.35 7.39 21.97
C THR A 120 17.05 7.82 22.68
N PRO A 121 17.12 8.17 23.99
CA PRO A 121 15.93 8.49 24.78
C PRO A 121 15.09 9.56 24.08
N ALA A 122 13.76 9.44 24.15
CA ALA A 122 12.80 10.32 23.47
C ALA A 122 13.09 11.83 23.67
N ILE A 123 13.76 12.17 24.77
CA ILE A 123 14.25 13.50 25.12
C ILE A 123 15.23 14.04 24.07
N GLU A 124 16.25 13.28 23.66
CA GLU A 124 17.25 13.73 22.68
C GLU A 124 16.62 13.98 21.29
N LYS A 125 15.62 13.19 20.90
CA LYS A 125 14.87 13.43 19.66
C LYS A 125 14.02 14.71 19.76
N SER A 126 13.43 14.97 20.93
CA SER A 126 12.64 16.18 21.17
C SER A 126 13.50 17.45 21.19
N GLU A 127 14.74 17.38 21.68
CA GLU A 127 15.67 18.50 21.70
C GLU A 127 16.22 18.79 20.30
N ASN A 128 16.59 17.73 19.56
CA ASN A 128 17.03 17.86 18.18
C ASN A 128 15.95 18.46 17.27
N THR A 129 14.68 18.11 17.50
CA THR A 129 13.55 18.68 16.75
C THR A 129 13.30 20.14 17.13
N LYS A 130 13.38 20.52 18.41
CA LYS A 130 13.31 21.92 18.84
C LYS A 130 14.44 22.77 18.23
N ALA A 131 15.69 22.31 18.33
CA ALA A 131 16.85 23.00 17.77
C ALA A 131 16.72 23.18 16.24
N ALA A 132 16.15 22.19 15.56
CA ALA A 132 15.82 22.27 14.15
C ALA A 132 14.75 23.31 13.82
N ILE A 133 13.68 23.38 14.61
CA ILE A 133 12.60 24.36 14.44
C ILE A 133 13.15 25.77 14.68
N ASP A 134 14.00 25.96 15.70
CA ASP A 134 14.64 27.25 15.97
C ASP A 134 15.60 27.67 14.86
N LEU A 135 16.32 26.72 14.26
CA LEU A 135 17.12 26.99 13.06
C LEU A 135 16.24 27.44 11.88
N LEU A 136 15.06 26.85 11.69
CA LEU A 136 14.11 27.30 10.67
C LEU A 136 13.57 28.71 10.96
N ARG A 137 13.25 29.01 12.23
CA ARG A 137 12.79 30.34 12.66
C ARG A 137 13.81 31.43 12.34
N THR A 138 15.09 31.16 12.61
CA THR A 138 16.17 32.13 12.41
C THR A 138 16.56 32.29 10.93
N ARG A 139 16.43 31.25 10.11
CA ARG A 139 16.89 31.25 8.71
C ARG A 139 15.83 31.64 7.70
N LEU A 140 14.55 31.43 7.99
CA LEU A 140 13.46 31.75 7.06
C LEU A 140 12.93 33.15 7.31
N SER A 141 12.68 33.89 6.22
CA SER A 141 11.99 35.18 6.31
C SER A 141 10.57 35.02 6.85
N ALA A 142 10.05 36.05 7.52
CA ALA A 142 8.71 36.00 8.11
C ALA A 142 7.62 35.69 7.07
N ASP A 143 7.70 36.31 5.88
CA ASP A 143 6.79 36.03 4.75
C ASP A 143 6.81 34.55 4.32
N LEU A 144 7.98 33.92 4.31
CA LEU A 144 8.12 32.51 3.95
C LEU A 144 7.58 31.59 5.07
N ARG A 145 7.75 31.98 6.34
CA ARG A 145 7.19 31.27 7.50
C ARG A 145 5.66 31.31 7.49
N GLY A 146 5.07 32.48 7.22
CA GLY A 146 3.64 32.67 7.03
C GLY A 146 3.05 31.81 5.92
N LYS A 147 3.64 31.87 4.72
CA LYS A 147 3.21 31.04 3.57
C LYS A 147 3.37 29.54 3.81
N LEU A 148 4.44 29.13 4.49
CA LEU A 148 4.66 27.73 4.83
C LEU A 148 3.60 27.24 5.83
N ALA A 149 3.33 28.00 6.89
CA ALA A 149 2.31 27.69 7.89
C ALA A 149 0.90 27.68 7.30
N ALA A 150 0.57 28.64 6.42
CA ALA A 150 -0.75 28.74 5.80
C ALA A 150 -1.03 27.67 4.72
N SER A 151 0.02 27.04 4.19
CA SER A 151 -0.10 26.05 3.09
C SER A 151 -0.47 24.62 3.50
N TRP A 152 -0.68 24.36 4.79
CA TRP A 152 -1.09 23.03 5.28
C TRP A 152 -2.58 22.79 5.06
N LYS A 153 -2.95 21.54 4.75
CA LYS A 153 -4.31 21.18 4.36
C LYS A 153 -5.29 21.26 5.54
N ASP A 154 -4.88 20.78 6.70
CA ASP A 154 -5.72 20.71 7.88
C ASP A 154 -5.62 21.99 8.72
N ALA A 155 -6.76 22.53 9.17
CA ALA A 155 -6.81 23.77 9.94
C ALA A 155 -6.00 23.68 11.25
N LYS A 156 -6.13 22.56 11.97
CA LYS A 156 -5.38 22.29 13.21
C LYS A 156 -3.87 22.26 12.98
N ASP A 157 -3.43 21.73 11.84
CA ASP A 157 -2.00 21.65 11.53
C ASP A 157 -1.44 23.01 11.06
N ARG A 158 -2.24 23.82 10.35
CA ARG A 158 -1.88 25.21 10.02
C ARG A 158 -1.60 26.04 11.26
N GLU A 159 -2.44 25.92 12.29
CA GLU A 159 -2.28 26.63 13.56
C GLU A 159 -1.04 26.15 14.34
N ARG A 160 -0.85 24.84 14.45
CA ARG A 160 0.32 24.25 15.11
C ARG A 160 1.63 24.64 14.44
N VAL A 161 1.68 24.61 13.11
CA VAL A 161 2.87 24.99 12.35
C VAL A 161 3.14 26.49 12.45
N ALA A 162 2.10 27.33 12.45
CA ALA A 162 2.26 28.75 12.68
C ALA A 162 2.85 29.06 14.06
N ASN A 163 2.37 28.40 15.11
CA ASN A 163 2.92 28.52 16.46
C ASN A 163 4.36 27.99 16.54
N ALA A 164 4.64 26.85 15.88
CA ALA A 164 5.97 26.29 15.82
C ALA A 164 6.96 27.17 15.03
N LEU A 165 6.52 27.90 14.01
CA LEU A 165 7.38 28.78 13.20
C LEU A 165 7.35 30.24 13.64
N ASP A 166 6.57 30.58 14.67
CA ASP A 166 6.35 31.96 15.10
C ASP A 166 5.86 32.86 13.93
N ALA A 167 4.86 32.35 13.20
CA ALA A 167 4.22 32.99 12.05
C ALA A 167 2.80 33.45 12.42
N ASN A 168 2.72 34.28 13.45
CA ASN A 168 1.48 34.78 14.05
C ASN A 168 1.29 36.30 13.86
N ARG A 169 1.85 36.87 12.80
CA ARG A 169 1.59 38.28 12.46
C ARG A 169 0.16 38.43 11.97
N GLU A 170 -0.39 39.63 12.08
CA GLU A 170 -1.76 39.92 11.63
C GLU A 170 -1.97 39.53 10.16
N GLU A 171 -0.97 39.74 9.31
CA GLU A 171 -0.96 39.34 7.90
C GLU A 171 -0.98 37.80 7.72
N ASP A 172 -0.27 37.06 8.57
CA ASP A 172 -0.21 35.59 8.53
C ASP A 172 -1.52 34.96 9.03
N VAL A 173 -2.17 35.60 10.01
CA VAL A 173 -3.50 35.22 10.50
C VAL A 173 -4.53 35.38 9.37
N LYS A 174 -4.59 36.56 8.74
CA LYS A 174 -5.49 36.84 7.61
C LYS A 174 -5.26 35.88 6.43
N LEU A 175 -4.01 35.52 6.14
CA LEU A 175 -3.69 34.55 5.09
C LEU A 175 -4.18 33.13 5.44
N ARG A 176 -4.14 32.74 6.71
CA ARG A 176 -4.66 31.43 7.16
C ARG A 176 -6.18 31.38 7.11
N GLU A 177 -6.83 32.45 7.56
CA GLU A 177 -8.29 32.61 7.57
C GLU A 177 -8.85 32.59 6.13
N SER A 178 -8.30 33.38 5.21
CA SER A 178 -8.72 33.38 3.79
C SER A 178 -8.57 32.01 3.09
N ILE A 179 -7.57 31.20 3.48
CA ILE A 179 -7.43 29.82 2.99
C ILE A 179 -8.42 28.88 3.68
N ALA A 180 -8.77 29.11 4.96
CA ALA A 180 -9.73 28.30 5.69
C ALA A 180 -11.16 28.51 5.19
N GLU A 181 -11.50 29.75 4.85
CA GLU A 181 -12.78 30.18 4.29
C GLU A 181 -12.91 29.79 2.81
N GLY A 182 -11.83 29.34 2.17
CA GLY A 182 -11.83 28.87 0.79
C GLY A 182 -11.79 29.98 -0.26
N GLU A 183 -11.46 31.21 0.15
CA GLU A 183 -11.33 32.36 -0.76
C GLU A 183 -10.22 32.15 -1.80
N MET A 184 -9.20 31.36 -1.45
CA MET A 184 -8.10 30.98 -2.33
C MET A 184 -8.35 29.65 -3.04
N LYS A 185 -8.17 29.63 -4.38
CA LYS A 185 -8.20 28.40 -5.18
C LYS A 185 -7.16 27.39 -4.68
N VAL A 186 -7.56 26.11 -4.56
CA VAL A 186 -6.71 25.00 -4.08
C VAL A 186 -5.37 24.92 -4.83
N ASN A 187 -5.37 25.07 -6.16
CA ASN A 187 -4.16 25.07 -6.98
C ASN A 187 -3.17 26.20 -6.58
N THR A 188 -3.68 27.36 -6.18
CA THR A 188 -2.86 28.47 -5.69
C THR A 188 -2.19 28.13 -4.36
N VAL A 189 -2.92 27.49 -3.45
CA VAL A 189 -2.40 27.02 -2.16
C VAL A 189 -1.33 25.94 -2.36
N GLU A 190 -1.56 25.00 -3.27
CA GLU A 190 -0.58 23.95 -3.60
C GLU A 190 0.69 24.51 -4.26
N LYS A 191 0.55 25.47 -5.17
CA LYS A 191 1.69 26.18 -5.77
C LYS A 191 2.46 26.97 -4.71
N MET A 192 1.76 27.63 -3.79
CA MET A 192 2.35 28.32 -2.65
C MET A 192 3.13 27.34 -1.75
N ARG A 193 2.54 26.17 -1.46
CA ARG A 193 3.19 25.09 -0.69
C ARG A 193 4.47 24.63 -1.36
N SER A 194 4.38 24.28 -2.65
CA SER A 194 5.51 23.78 -3.43
C SER A 194 6.66 24.79 -3.47
N ARG A 195 6.36 26.06 -3.77
CA ARG A 195 7.37 27.13 -3.82
C ARG A 195 7.98 27.42 -2.45
N SER A 196 7.17 27.45 -1.39
CA SER A 196 7.65 27.74 -0.04
C SER A 196 8.50 26.60 0.51
N LEU A 197 8.12 25.35 0.26
CA LEU A 197 8.93 24.17 0.58
C LEU A 197 10.22 24.10 -0.23
N HIS A 198 10.18 24.47 -1.51
CA HIS A 198 11.39 24.49 -2.33
C HIS A 198 12.38 25.54 -1.84
N ARG A 199 11.91 26.77 -1.58
CA ARG A 199 12.74 27.85 -1.04
C ARG A 199 13.27 27.53 0.37
N SER A 200 12.45 26.95 1.25
CA SER A 200 12.92 26.54 2.58
C SER A 200 13.97 25.44 2.49
N ARG A 201 13.80 24.48 1.56
CA ARG A 201 14.83 23.47 1.26
C ARG A 201 16.11 24.08 0.72
N ASP A 202 16.04 25.05 -0.19
CA ASP A 202 17.23 25.67 -0.76
C ASP A 202 18.03 26.47 0.27
N ILE A 203 17.35 27.22 1.15
CA ILE A 203 17.98 27.93 2.27
C ILE A 203 18.67 26.92 3.21
N MET A 204 18.05 25.78 3.45
CA MET A 204 18.55 24.74 4.36
C MET A 204 19.57 23.77 3.73
N LYS A 205 19.66 23.67 2.39
CA LYS A 205 20.69 22.89 1.67
C LYS A 205 22.11 23.38 1.98
N SER A 206 22.27 24.63 2.41
CA SER A 206 23.54 25.15 2.93
C SER A 206 23.97 24.48 4.25
N THR A 207 23.04 23.84 4.96
CA THR A 207 23.22 23.22 6.28
C THR A 207 22.98 21.70 6.19
N ARG A 208 23.75 21.02 5.32
CA ARG A 208 23.52 19.64 4.86
C ARG A 208 23.50 18.55 5.93
N ARG A 209 23.92 18.81 7.18
CA ARG A 209 24.11 17.75 8.17
C ARG A 209 22.84 17.32 8.92
N ASN A 210 21.80 18.16 9.01
CA ASN A 210 20.66 17.90 9.93
C ASN A 210 19.25 17.84 9.27
N PHE A 211 19.12 18.03 7.95
CA PHE A 211 17.78 18.22 7.34
C PHE A 211 16.97 16.93 7.13
N ALA A 212 17.63 15.78 6.93
CA ALA A 212 16.93 14.49 6.78
C ALA A 212 16.26 14.03 8.10
N ILE A 213 16.87 14.36 9.24
CA ILE A 213 16.32 14.12 10.59
C ILE A 213 15.12 15.06 10.84
N LEU A 214 15.11 16.22 10.21
CA LEU A 214 14.14 17.30 10.40
C LEU A 214 12.76 17.01 9.79
N LEU A 215 12.74 16.47 8.56
CA LEU A 215 11.49 16.07 7.90
C LEU A 215 10.86 14.81 8.51
N LEU A 216 11.66 13.97 9.16
CA LEU A 216 11.21 12.81 9.95
C LEU A 216 10.76 13.22 11.36
N GLY A 217 11.40 14.22 11.97
CA GLY A 217 11.02 14.75 13.27
C GLY A 217 9.68 15.48 13.27
N LEU A 218 9.39 16.25 12.22
CA LEU A 218 8.11 16.96 12.10
C LEU A 218 6.92 16.01 11.92
N SER A 219 7.13 14.85 11.27
CA SER A 219 6.11 13.81 11.10
C SER A 219 5.96 12.89 12.32
N VAL A 220 7.02 12.67 13.10
CA VAL A 220 6.96 11.85 14.35
C VAL A 220 6.39 12.65 15.52
N ALA A 221 6.64 13.96 15.62
CA ALA A 221 6.00 14.82 16.63
C ALA A 221 4.47 14.94 16.44
N LEU A 222 3.96 14.68 15.22
CA LEU A 222 2.54 14.58 14.92
C LEU A 222 1.89 13.27 15.41
N LEU A 223 2.68 12.23 15.73
CA LEU A 223 2.18 10.93 16.17
C LEU A 223 2.30 10.69 17.68
N THR A 224 3.24 11.33 18.38
CA THR A 224 3.46 11.09 19.81
C THR A 224 2.65 11.98 20.75
N ALA A 225 2.05 13.08 20.27
CA ALA A 225 1.13 13.89 21.08
C ALA A 225 -0.30 13.32 21.12
N SER A 226 -0.64 12.39 20.21
CA SER A 226 -2.00 11.83 20.08
C SER A 226 -2.26 10.61 20.96
N ASN A 227 -1.21 10.00 21.54
CA ASN A 227 -1.32 8.76 22.33
C ASN A 227 -1.17 8.97 23.85
N ALA A 228 -1.05 10.20 24.34
CA ALA A 228 -0.95 10.48 25.78
C ALA A 228 -2.31 10.62 26.49
N TYR A 229 -3.43 10.56 25.76
CA TYR A 229 -4.79 10.62 26.32
C TYR A 229 -5.72 9.61 25.62
N ALA A 230 -5.54 8.33 25.91
CA ALA A 230 -6.58 7.30 25.77
C ALA A 230 -6.19 6.05 26.57
N SER A 231 -6.19 6.18 27.89
CA SER A 231 -6.30 5.04 28.80
C SER A 231 -7.77 4.80 29.12
N GLY A 232 -8.23 3.55 28.96
CA GLY A 232 -9.59 3.09 29.23
C GLY A 232 -10.10 2.38 27.97
N GLY A 233 -10.09 1.05 27.87
CA GLY A 233 -10.58 0.07 28.83
C GLY A 233 -11.83 -0.54 28.19
N GLY A 234 -11.79 -1.84 27.89
CA GLY A 234 -12.90 -2.57 27.29
C GLY A 234 -12.42 -3.75 26.47
N ASP A 235 -12.55 -4.94 27.07
CA ASP A 235 -12.53 -6.23 26.39
C ASP A 235 -13.44 -6.20 25.15
N ASP A 236 -13.00 -6.75 24.02
CA ASP A 236 -13.86 -7.66 23.27
C ASP A 236 -13.10 -8.47 22.23
N ASP A 237 -13.60 -9.69 22.13
CA ASP A 237 -13.21 -10.84 21.34
C ASP A 237 -13.55 -10.67 19.85
N GLY A 238 -12.92 -11.45 18.98
CA GLY A 238 -13.36 -11.66 17.58
C GLY A 238 -12.94 -10.61 16.54
N GLY A 239 -12.06 -10.99 15.63
CA GLY A 239 -11.64 -10.16 14.50
C GLY A 239 -11.24 -10.97 13.28
N GLU A 240 -12.24 -11.56 12.62
CA GLU A 240 -12.13 -12.18 11.30
C GLU A 240 -11.48 -11.22 10.29
N GLN A 241 -10.44 -11.70 9.61
CA GLN A 241 -9.79 -11.00 8.53
C GLN A 241 -10.60 -11.19 7.23
N THR A 242 -11.57 -10.32 6.97
CA THR A 242 -12.19 -10.21 5.63
C THR A 242 -11.45 -9.17 4.81
N GLY A 243 -10.68 -9.64 3.82
CA GLY A 243 -10.19 -8.81 2.72
C GLY A 243 -11.36 -8.33 1.87
N GLY A 244 -11.74 -7.07 2.01
CA GLY A 244 -12.81 -6.43 1.24
C GLY A 244 -12.31 -5.77 -0.03
N ARG A 245 -12.38 -6.49 -1.15
CA ARG A 245 -12.75 -5.89 -2.44
C ARG A 245 -13.85 -6.75 -3.04
N SER A 246 -15.09 -6.28 -2.92
CA SER A 246 -16.05 -6.16 -4.01
C SER A 246 -17.29 -5.41 -3.52
N ALA A 247 -17.87 -4.68 -4.45
CA ALA A 247 -19.05 -3.86 -4.31
C ALA A 247 -20.34 -4.68 -4.11
N ALA A 248 -21.35 -4.06 -3.49
CA ALA A 248 -22.75 -4.13 -3.91
C ALA A 248 -23.47 -2.85 -3.40
N VAL A 249 -24.05 -2.01 -4.27
CA VAL A 249 -25.49 -1.88 -4.68
C VAL A 249 -26.41 -1.68 -3.45
N VAL A 250 -27.40 -0.78 -3.35
CA VAL A 250 -28.53 -0.28 -4.19
C VAL A 250 -29.02 1.01 -3.47
N GLU A 251 -29.42 2.12 -4.09
CA GLU A 251 -30.65 2.42 -4.89
C GLU A 251 -30.43 3.65 -5.79
#